data_AF-A0A484ZWN3-F1
#
_entry.id   AF-A0A484ZWN3-F1
#
_cell.length_a   1.000
_cell.length_b   1.000
_cell.length_c   1.000
_cell.angle_alpha   90.00
_cell.angle_beta   90.00
_cell.angle_gamma   90.00
#
_symmetry.space_group_name_H-M   'P 1'
#
loop_
_entity.id
_entity.type
_entity.pdbx_description
1 polymer ?
#
loop_
_entity_poly.entity_id
_entity_poly.type
_entity_poly.pdbx_seq_one_letter_code
_entity_poly.pdbx_strand_id
1 'polypeptide(L)' 'MSLTTLLMMIRIWLLFKKYKALSKKEPKVLFGGRLAEYKYYDMHQVIASAFHLVSKVEEI' A
#
# COMPACT_ATOMS: atom_id res chain seq x y z
N MET A 1 -2.60 26.64 6.30
CA MET A 1 -3.27 25.39 5.88
C MET A 1 -4.66 25.39 6.50
N SER A 2 -5.75 25.35 5.73
CA SER A 2 -7.11 25.45 6.28
C SER A 2 -7.53 24.16 6.98
N LEU A 3 -8.46 24.24 7.95
CA LEU A 3 -9.03 23.06 8.62
C LEU A 3 -9.65 22.06 7.63
N THR A 4 -10.17 22.54 6.50
CA THR A 4 -10.74 21.71 5.44
C THR A 4 -9.69 20.83 4.76
N THR A 5 -8.48 21.36 4.52
CA THR A 5 -7.36 20.59 3.96
C THR A 5 -6.90 19.50 4.94
N LEU A 6 -6.80 19.83 6.23
CA LEU A 6 -6.40 18.86 7.26
C LEU A 6 -7.42 17.72 7.39
N LEU A 7 -8.71 18.05 7.41
CA LEU A 7 -9.78 17.05 7.46
C LEU A 7 -9.74 16.12 6.25
N MET A 8 -9.46 16.65 5.06
CA MET A 8 -9.31 15.85 3.84
C MET A 8 -8.15 14.85 3.95
N MET A 9 -6.98 15.26 4.47
CA MET A 9 -5.83 14.37 4.66
C MET A 9 -6.15 13.22 5.62
N ILE A 10 -6.83 13.51 6.73
CA ILE A 10 -7.25 12.50 7.72
C ILE A 10 -8.19 11.48 7.07
N ARG A 11 -9.15 11.93 6.25
CA ARG A 11 -10.09 11.04 5.55
C ARG A 11 -9.38 10.09 4.59
N ILE A 12 -8.41 10.57 3.82
CA ILE A 12 -7.63 9.75 2.89
C ILE A 12 -6.83 8.68 3.64
N TRP A 13 -6.20 9.04 4.75
CA TRP A 13 -5.43 8.09 5.57
C TRP A 13 -6.32 7.00 6.20
N LEU A 14 -7.49 7.39 6.71
CA LEU A 14 -8.47 6.42 7.23
C LEU A 14 -8.96 5.46 6.14
N LEU A 15 -9.15 5.96 4.92
CA LEU A 15 -9.53 5.13 3.78
C LEU A 15 -8.43 4.12 3.42
N PHE A 16 -7.18 4.57 3.32
CA PHE A 16 -6.04 3.69 3.07
C PHE A 16 -5.93 2.59 4.13
N LYS A 17 -6.08 2.92 5.41
CA LYS A 17 -6.07 1.93 6.50
C LYS A 17 -7.16 0.88 6.35
N LYS A 18 -8.38 1.26 5.96
CA LYS A 18 -9.48 0.33 5.72
C LYS A 18 -9.14 -0.66 4.61
N TYR A 19 -8.66 -0.18 3.46
CA TYR A 19 -8.27 -1.05 2.35
C TYR A 19 -7.07 -1.94 2.68
N LYS A 20 -6.09 -1.42 3.43
CA LYS A 20 -4.95 -2.21 3.90
C LYS A 20 -5.35 -3.33 4.88
N ALA A 21 -6.43 -3.13 5.64
CA ALA A 21 -6.97 -4.19 6.50
C ALA A 21 -7.73 -5.26 5.69
N LEU A 22 -8.45 -4.84 4.65
CA LEU A 22 -9.14 -5.75 3.73
C LEU A 22 -8.16 -6.58 2.90
N SER A 23 -7.07 -5.98 2.40
CA SER A 23 -6.08 -6.70 1.60
C SER A 23 -5.43 -7.87 2.36
N LYS A 24 -5.23 -7.74 3.68
CA LYS A 24 -4.72 -8.82 4.53
C LYS A 24 -5.67 -10.01 4.67
N LYS A 25 -6.95 -9.85 4.34
CA LYS A 25 -7.95 -10.92 4.38
C LYS A 25 -8.04 -11.72 3.09
N GLU A 26 -7.34 -11.29 2.04
CA GLU A 26 -7.36 -11.92 0.72
C GLU A 26 -6.06 -12.74 0.52
N PRO A 27 -5.98 -14.00 0.97
CA PRO A 27 -4.73 -14.78 0.96
C PRO A 27 -4.25 -15.15 -0.45
N LYS A 28 -5.13 -15.07 -1.45
CA LYS A 28 -4.82 -15.42 -2.85
C LYS A 28 -4.50 -14.19 -3.72
N VAL A 29 -4.45 -12.99 -3.13
CA VAL A 29 -4.23 -11.74 -3.86
C VAL A 29 -3.03 -11.02 -3.26
N LEU A 30 -2.08 -10.66 -4.11
CA LEU A 30 -0.89 -9.91 -3.72
C LEU A 30 -1.08 -8.43 -4.06
N PHE A 31 -0.77 -7.57 -3.09
CA PHE A 31 -0.85 -6.11 -3.24
C PHE A 31 0.55 -5.52 -3.10
N GLY A 32 1.09 -4.96 -4.20
CA GLY A 32 2.44 -4.38 -4.24
C GLY A 32 2.56 -3.20 -5.21
N GLY A 33 3.63 -2.43 -5.05
CA GLY A 33 3.94 -1.26 -5.89
C GLY A 33 3.33 0.05 -5.39
N ARG A 34 3.57 1.12 -6.16
CA ARG A 34 3.28 2.52 -5.79
C ARG A 34 1.82 2.75 -5.39
N LEU A 35 0.89 2.26 -6.20
CA LEU A 35 -0.54 2.51 -6.02
C LEU A 35 -1.16 1.61 -4.95
N ALA A 36 -0.74 0.35 -4.88
CA ALA A 36 -1.28 -0.60 -3.90
C ALA A 36 -0.83 -0.25 -2.47
N GLU A 37 0.39 0.25 -2.30
CA GLU A 37 0.92 0.63 -0.98
C GLU A 37 0.65 2.08 -0.60
N TYR A 38 0.10 2.88 -1.52
CA TYR A 38 -0.09 4.33 -1.36
C TYR A 38 1.21 5.03 -0.94
N LYS A 39 2.31 4.72 -1.62
CA LYS A 39 3.65 5.28 -1.37
C LYS A 39 4.18 5.92 -2.63
N TYR A 40 5.10 6.86 -2.47
CA TYR A 40 5.90 7.35 -3.58
C TYR A 40 7.13 6.46 -3.70
N TYR A 41 7.26 5.75 -4.83
CA TYR A 41 8.40 4.90 -5.12
C TYR A 41 9.04 5.33 -6.43
N ASP A 42 10.37 5.33 -6.44
CA ASP A 42 11.18 5.38 -7.67
C ASP A 42 11.27 4.00 -8.32
N MET A 43 11.70 3.95 -9.59
CA MET A 43 11.69 2.71 -10.39
C MET A 43 12.44 1.55 -9.71
N HIS A 44 13.63 1.82 -9.16
CA HIS A 44 14.43 0.80 -8.48
C HIS A 44 13.74 0.27 -7.20
N GLN A 45 13.01 1.12 -6.48
CA GLN A 45 12.27 0.73 -5.28
C GLN A 45 11.07 -0.17 -5.61
N VAL A 46 10.39 0.11 -6.73
CA VAL A 46 9.30 -0.75 -7.22
C VAL A 46 9.83 -2.14 -7.58
N ILE A 47 10.97 -2.21 -8.28
CA ILE A 47 11.59 -3.48 -8.67
C ILE A 47 12.02 -4.28 -7.43
N ALA A 48 12.71 -3.66 -6.48
CA ALA A 48 13.11 -4.31 -5.23
C ALA A 48 11.90 -4.80 -4.40
N SER A 49 10.85 -3.97 -4.30
CA SER A 49 9.60 -4.33 -3.63
C SER A 49 8.89 -5.53 -4.28
N ALA A 50 8.89 -5.61 -5.60
CA ALA A 50 8.31 -6.73 -6.33
C ALA A 50 9.07 -8.04 -6.05
N PHE A 51 10.41 -8.02 -6.10
CA PHE A 51 11.21 -9.21 -5.76
C PHE A 51 10.99 -9.67 -4.33
N HIS A 52 11.04 -8.75 -3.36
CA HIS A 52 10.78 -9.08 -1.95
C HIS A 52 9.38 -9.68 -1.75
N LEU A 53 8.37 -9.17 -2.47
CA LEU A 53 7.00 -9.66 -2.40
C LEU A 53 6.89 -11.09 -2.95
N VAL A 54 7.58 -11.41 -4.04
CA VAL A 54 7.62 -12.78 -4.61
C VAL A 54 8.35 -13.75 -3.68
N SER A 55 9.52 -13.39 -3.16
CA SER A 55 10.29 -14.25 -2.25
C SER A 55 9.47 -14.63 -1.00
N LYS A 56 8.67 -13.69 -0.47
CA LYS A 56 7.80 -13.96 0.68
C LYS A 56 6.69 -14.98 0.40
N VAL A 57 6.29 -15.13 -0.86
CA VAL A 57 5.29 -16.13 -1.26
C VAL A 57 5.93 -17.50 -1.43
N GLU A 58 7.19 -17.57 -1.88
CA GLU A 58 7.93 -18.83 -2.03
C GLU A 58 8.35 -19.45 -0.68
N GLU A 59 8.46 -18.64 0.38
CA GLU A 59 8.75 -19.09 1.74
C GLU A 59 7.52 -19.64 2.51
N ILE A 60 6.31 -19.54 1.94
CA ILE A 60 5.04 -20.00 2.53
C ILE A 60 4.60 -21.30 1.84
#